data_AF-A0A9C8ZRL4-F1
#
_entry.id   AF-A0A9C8ZRL4-F1
#
_cell.length_a   1.000
_cell.length_b   1.000
_cell.length_c   1.000
_cell.angle_alpha   90.00
_cell.angle_beta   90.00
_cell.angle_gamma   90.00
#
_symmetry.space_group_name_H-M   'P 1'
#
loop_
_entity.id
_entity.type
_entity.pdbx_description
1 polymer ?
#
loop_
_entity_poly.entity_id
_entity_poly.type
_entity_poly.pdbx_seq_one_letter_code
_entity_poly.pdbx_strand_id
1 'polypeptide(L)'
;MSSGDQAQHLAELEVRRNRTLADLETVQTAVKSVQRSMEAHAARQDEINQRFIARLESADLSEAERQQIYREWNEAFKESIARYNRLAEEREHLHVQELILVRMLTELDYRIRTLKEQML
;
A
#
# COMPACT_ATOMS: atom_id res chain seq x y z
N MET A 1 -17.36 31.65 24.87
CA MET A 1 -17.37 31.66 23.39
C MET A 1 -18.72 32.17 22.95
N SER A 2 -18.74 33.07 21.97
CA SER A 2 -19.96 33.58 21.35
C SER A 2 -20.56 32.53 20.40
N SER A 3 -21.84 32.66 20.05
CA SER A 3 -22.48 31.82 19.00
C SER A 3 -21.76 31.95 17.64
N GLY A 4 -21.17 33.12 17.34
CA GLY A 4 -20.33 33.32 16.16
C GLY A 4 -19.01 32.54 16.22
N ASP A 5 -18.38 32.46 17.39
CA ASP A 5 -17.14 31.68 17.58
C ASP A 5 -17.39 30.18 17.39
N GLN A 6 -18.55 29.69 17.87
CA GLN A 6 -18.95 28.29 17.72
C GLN A 6 -19.25 27.94 16.26
N ALA A 7 -19.93 28.82 15.53
CA ALA A 7 -20.20 28.62 14.10
C ALA A 7 -18.92 28.61 13.25
N GLN A 8 -17.98 29.51 13.54
CA GLN A 8 -16.68 29.52 12.87
C GLN A 8 -15.89 28.23 13.18
N HIS A 9 -15.85 27.82 14.45
CA HIS A 9 -15.14 26.61 14.84
C HIS A 9 -15.73 25.36 14.17
N LEU A 10 -17.05 25.30 14.04
CA LEU A 10 -17.73 24.21 13.34
C LEU A 10 -17.31 24.14 11.86
N ALA A 11 -17.31 25.28 11.16
CA ALA A 11 -16.90 25.34 9.77
C ALA A 11 -15.45 24.87 9.57
N GLU A 12 -14.53 25.26 10.48
CA GLU A 12 -13.13 24.81 10.44
C GLU A 12 -13.01 23.28 10.62
N LEU A 13 -13.80 22.69 11.52
CA LEU A 13 -13.81 21.24 11.72
C LEU A 13 -14.35 20.50 10.48
N GLU A 14 -15.43 21.00 9.87
CA GLU A 14 -16.02 20.41 8.66
C GLU A 14 -15.07 20.49 7.46
N VAL A 15 -14.36 21.61 7.29
CA VAL A 15 -13.30 21.73 6.27
C VAL A 15 -12.19 20.71 6.50
N ARG A 16 -11.70 20.58 7.74
CA ARG A 16 -10.68 19.58 8.08
C ARG A 16 -11.15 18.16 7.81
N ARG A 17 -12.40 17.84 8.18
CA ARG A 17 -13.02 16.52 7.92
C ARG A 17 -13.06 16.19 6.44
N ASN A 18 -13.51 17.11 5.61
CA ASN A 18 -13.59 16.91 4.16
C ASN A 18 -12.19 16.73 3.53
N ARG A 19 -11.19 17.47 4.02
CA ARG A 19 -9.80 17.28 3.59
C ARG A 19 -9.27 15.91 3.99
N THR A 20 -9.45 15.49 5.24
CA THR A 20 -9.02 14.16 5.72
C THR A 20 -9.70 13.04 4.93
N LEU A 21 -10.97 13.21 4.54
CA LEU A 21 -11.68 12.26 3.70
C LEU A 21 -11.05 12.14 2.30
N ALA A 22 -10.73 13.27 1.66
CA ALA A 22 -10.06 13.27 0.35
C ALA A 22 -8.65 12.67 0.41
N ASP A 23 -7.90 12.93 1.49
CA ASP A 23 -6.59 12.32 1.73
C ASP A 23 -6.74 10.79 1.88
N LEU A 24 -7.77 10.32 2.58
CA LEU A 24 -8.06 8.90 2.76
C LEU A 24 -8.38 8.21 1.42
N GLU A 25 -9.20 8.82 0.57
CA GLU A 25 -9.50 8.29 -0.77
C GLU A 25 -8.24 8.16 -1.64
N THR A 26 -7.32 9.13 -1.50
CA THR A 26 -6.02 9.11 -2.18
C THR A 26 -5.16 7.94 -1.70
N VAL A 27 -5.06 7.74 -0.38
CA VAL A 27 -4.32 6.61 0.21
C VAL A 27 -4.92 5.28 -0.22
N GLN A 28 -6.24 5.14 -0.20
CA GLN A 28 -6.92 3.90 -0.62
C GLN A 28 -6.70 3.59 -2.10
N THR A 29 -6.62 4.61 -2.94
CA THR A 29 -6.26 4.46 -4.36
C THR A 29 -4.82 3.97 -4.52
N ALA A 30 -3.89 4.52 -3.74
CA ALA A 30 -2.50 4.08 -3.73
C ALA A 30 -2.36 2.62 -3.26
N VAL A 31 -3.06 2.23 -2.19
CA VAL A 31 -3.08 0.84 -1.67
C VAL A 31 -3.49 -0.15 -2.78
N LYS A 32 -4.57 0.14 -3.51
CA LYS A 32 -5.03 -0.69 -4.63
C LYS A 32 -4.00 -0.75 -5.76
N SER A 33 -3.25 0.33 -5.98
CA SER A 33 -2.18 0.36 -6.99
C SER A 33 -1.01 -0.54 -6.60
N VAL A 34 -0.56 -0.47 -5.34
CA VAL A 34 0.51 -1.32 -4.81
C VAL A 34 0.09 -2.78 -4.83
N GLN A 35 -1.14 -3.09 -4.42
CA GLN A 35 -1.67 -4.46 -4.46
C GLN A 35 -1.61 -5.04 -5.89
N ARG A 36 -2.09 -4.32 -6.90
CA ARG A 36 -1.99 -4.76 -8.31
C ARG A 36 -0.54 -4.95 -8.75
N SER A 37 0.38 -4.12 -8.25
CA SER A 37 1.80 -4.24 -8.55
C SER A 37 2.42 -5.50 -7.92
N MET A 38 2.01 -5.86 -6.70
CA MET A 38 2.41 -7.11 -6.04
C MET A 38 1.86 -8.34 -6.76
N GLU A 39 0.60 -8.32 -7.19
CA GLU A 39 -0.02 -9.41 -7.96
C GLU A 39 0.69 -9.60 -9.31
N ALA A 40 0.93 -8.49 -10.04
CA ALA A 40 1.68 -8.54 -11.29
C ALA A 40 3.14 -9.00 -11.08
N HIS A 41 3.74 -8.67 -9.94
CA HIS A 41 5.08 -9.15 -9.59
C HIS A 41 5.10 -10.67 -9.35
N ALA A 42 4.12 -11.20 -8.60
CA ALA A 42 4.00 -12.64 -8.36
C ALA A 42 3.86 -13.41 -9.68
N ALA A 43 2.98 -12.96 -10.58
CA ALA A 43 2.81 -13.57 -11.90
C ALA A 43 4.11 -13.57 -12.73
N ARG A 44 4.86 -12.46 -12.74
CA ARG A 44 6.16 -12.39 -13.42
C ARG A 44 7.20 -13.32 -12.80
N GLN A 45 7.19 -13.46 -11.47
CA GLN A 45 8.12 -14.37 -10.80
C GLN A 45 7.82 -15.82 -11.15
N ASP A 46 6.54 -16.19 -11.25
CA ASP A 46 6.14 -17.52 -11.69
C ASP A 46 6.61 -17.80 -13.13
N GLU A 47 6.47 -16.84 -14.05
CA GLU A 47 7.00 -16.96 -15.41
C GLU A 47 8.53 -17.14 -15.43
N ILE A 48 9.27 -16.37 -14.63
CA ILE A 48 10.73 -16.49 -14.52
C ILE A 48 11.11 -17.88 -13.99
N ASN A 49 10.45 -18.34 -12.93
CA ASN A 49 10.69 -19.65 -12.34
C ASN A 49 10.43 -20.77 -13.36
N GLN A 50 9.32 -20.69 -14.10
CA GLN A 50 8.99 -21.67 -15.15
C GLN A 50 10.07 -21.74 -16.24
N ARG A 51 10.66 -20.61 -16.65
CA ARG A 51 11.76 -20.60 -17.63
C ARG A 51 13.00 -21.31 -17.10
N PHE A 52 13.34 -21.12 -15.83
CA PHE A 52 14.49 -21.82 -15.22
C PHE A 52 14.23 -23.31 -15.05
N ILE A 53 13.02 -23.70 -14.62
CA ILE A 53 12.60 -25.11 -14.52
C ILE A 53 12.69 -25.79 -15.89
N ALA A 54 12.11 -25.18 -16.93
CA ALA A 54 12.15 -25.73 -18.29
C ALA A 54 13.59 -25.87 -18.83
N ARG A 55 14.49 -24.93 -18.49
CA ARG A 55 15.91 -25.03 -18.82
C ARG A 55 16.56 -26.22 -18.11
N LEU A 56 16.27 -26.43 -16.82
CA LEU A 56 16.81 -27.55 -16.04
C LEU A 56 16.30 -28.93 -16.50
N GLU A 57 15.09 -28.97 -17.07
CA GLU A 57 14.49 -30.19 -17.63
C GLU A 57 15.06 -30.58 -19.00
N SER A 58 15.90 -29.73 -19.61
CA SER A 58 16.56 -30.05 -20.88
C SER A 58 17.40 -31.33 -20.77
N ALA A 59 17.23 -32.23 -21.74
CA ALA A 59 18.14 -33.36 -21.90
C ALA A 59 19.58 -32.87 -22.12
N ASP A 60 20.55 -33.65 -21.64
CA ASP A 60 21.99 -33.49 -21.88
C ASP A 60 22.69 -32.27 -21.26
N LEU A 61 22.15 -31.67 -20.19
CA LEU A 61 22.89 -30.66 -19.42
C LEU A 61 24.08 -31.27 -18.67
N SER A 62 25.28 -30.71 -18.90
CA SER A 62 26.44 -30.95 -18.05
C SER A 62 26.26 -30.35 -16.65
N GLU A 63 27.05 -30.84 -15.70
CA GLU A 63 27.04 -30.31 -14.32
C GLU A 63 27.39 -28.81 -14.27
N ALA A 64 28.34 -28.38 -15.11
CA ALA A 64 28.72 -26.97 -15.21
C ALA A 64 27.56 -26.08 -15.70
N GLU A 65 26.79 -26.55 -16.68
CA GLU A 65 25.61 -25.84 -17.18
C GLU A 65 24.49 -25.78 -16.14
N ARG A 66 24.26 -26.87 -15.41
CA ARG A 66 23.29 -26.88 -14.29
C ARG A 66 23.67 -25.86 -13.22
N GLN A 67 24.94 -25.84 -12.80
CA GLN A 67 25.42 -24.87 -11.82
C GLN A 67 25.29 -23.43 -12.31
N GLN A 68 25.53 -23.19 -13.61
CA GLN A 68 25.31 -21.87 -14.20
C GLN A 68 23.84 -21.45 -14.16
N ILE A 69 22.91 -22.35 -14.49
CA ILE A 69 21.46 -22.09 -14.40
C ILE A 69 21.06 -21.74 -12.96
N TYR A 70 21.56 -22.48 -11.95
CA TYR A 70 21.27 -22.18 -10.55
C TYR A 70 21.81 -20.80 -10.12
N ARG A 71 22.99 -20.39 -10.60
CA ARG A 71 23.53 -19.05 -10.31
C ARG A 71 22.64 -17.95 -10.88
N GLU A 72 22.27 -18.07 -12.15
CA GLU A 72 21.38 -17.11 -12.82
C GLU A 72 20.00 -17.06 -12.13
N TRP A 73 19.46 -18.21 -11.75
CA TRP A 73 18.18 -18.26 -11.04
C TRP A 73 18.26 -17.59 -9.67
N ASN A 74 19.34 -17.82 -8.91
CA ASN A 74 19.56 -17.18 -7.62
C ASN A 74 19.73 -15.65 -7.74
N GLU A 75 20.39 -15.17 -8.79
CA GLU A 75 20.50 -13.73 -9.08
C GLU A 75 19.13 -13.11 -9.36
N ALA A 76 18.35 -13.72 -10.26
CA ALA A 76 16.98 -13.27 -10.55
C ALA A 76 16.08 -13.30 -9.30
N PHE A 77 16.24 -14.32 -8.45
CA PHE A 77 15.49 -14.46 -7.20
C PHE A 77 15.84 -13.35 -6.19
N LYS A 78 17.12 -13.00 -6.05
CA LYS A 78 17.56 -11.90 -5.18
C LYS A 78 16.99 -10.55 -5.61
N GLU A 79 17.02 -10.27 -6.92
CA GLU A 79 16.42 -9.05 -7.47
C GLU A 79 14.91 -9.01 -7.20
N SER A 80 14.24 -10.15 -7.41
CA SER A 80 12.81 -10.32 -7.17
C SER A 80 12.42 -10.09 -5.70
N ILE A 81 13.16 -10.67 -4.75
CA ILE A 81 12.95 -10.42 -3.31
C ILE A 81 13.12 -8.93 -3.00
N ALA A 82 14.18 -8.30 -3.50
CA ALA A 82 14.43 -6.90 -3.24
C ALA A 82 13.28 -6.02 -3.73
N ARG A 83 12.72 -6.33 -4.91
CA ARG A 83 11.57 -5.62 -5.46
C ARG A 83 10.28 -5.89 -4.68
N TYR A 84 10.02 -7.13 -4.31
CA TYR A 84 8.85 -7.48 -3.49
C TYR A 84 8.88 -6.80 -2.13
N ASN A 85 10.05 -6.78 -1.46
CA ASN A 85 10.21 -6.12 -0.16
C ASN A 85 9.91 -4.61 -0.24
N ARG A 86 10.34 -3.92 -1.31
CA ARG A 86 9.98 -2.51 -1.51
C ARG A 86 8.47 -2.30 -1.63
N LEU A 87 7.77 -3.17 -2.37
CA LEU A 87 6.31 -3.09 -2.47
C LEU A 87 5.62 -3.39 -1.14
N ALA A 88 6.16 -4.33 -0.35
CA ALA A 88 5.65 -4.64 0.98
C ALA A 88 5.84 -3.48 1.96
N GLU A 89 7.01 -2.83 1.95
CA GLU A 89 7.29 -1.63 2.73
C GLU A 89 6.36 -0.46 2.35
N GLU A 90 6.15 -0.23 1.05
CA GLU A 90 5.22 0.79 0.57
C GLU A 90 3.78 0.52 1.01
N ARG A 91 3.34 -0.74 0.94
CA ARG A 91 2.01 -1.15 1.41
C ARG A 91 1.84 -0.92 2.90
N GLU A 92 2.83 -1.29 3.71
CA GLU A 92 2.82 -1.08 5.16
C GLU A 92 2.74 0.41 5.49
N HIS A 93 3.52 1.24 4.81
CA HIS A 93 3.48 2.68 4.99
C HIS A 93 2.10 3.26 4.69
N LEU A 94 1.49 2.87 3.57
CA LEU A 94 0.14 3.29 3.19
C LEU A 94 -0.92 2.80 4.19
N HIS A 95 -0.78 1.58 4.71
CA HIS A 95 -1.69 1.05 5.72
C HIS A 95 -1.64 1.86 7.03
N VAL A 96 -0.45 2.23 7.49
CA VAL A 96 -0.29 3.11 8.66
C VAL A 96 -0.92 4.48 8.41
N GLN A 97 -0.73 5.06 7.21
CA GLN A 97 -1.38 6.32 6.84
C GLN A 97 -2.91 6.20 6.86
N GLU A 98 -3.46 5.12 6.32
CA GLU A 98 -4.89 4.84 6.32
C GLU A 98 -5.44 4.79 7.76
N LEU A 99 -4.78 4.07 8.67
CA LEU A 99 -5.19 3.97 10.08
C LEU A 99 -5.21 5.34 10.77
N ILE A 100 -4.21 6.19 10.50
CA ILE A 100 -4.15 7.55 11.04
C ILE A 100 -5.32 8.39 10.53
N LEU A 101 -5.60 8.35 9.23
CA LEU A 101 -6.67 9.13 8.60
C LEU A 101 -8.06 8.69 9.08
N VAL A 102 -8.30 7.37 9.22
CA VAL A 102 -9.56 6.84 9.78
C VAL A 102 -9.76 7.30 11.23
N ARG A 103 -8.69 7.28 12.04
CA ARG A 103 -8.75 7.77 13.42
C ARG A 103 -9.04 9.28 13.47
N MET A 104 -8.40 10.07 12.60
CA MET A 104 -8.65 11.50 12.49
C MET A 104 -10.09 11.81 12.08
N LEU A 105 -10.65 11.08 11.11
CA LEU A 105 -12.05 11.22 10.71
C LEU A 105 -13.01 10.94 11.87
N THR A 106 -12.77 9.85 12.61
CA THR A 106 -13.60 9.47 13.76
C THR A 106 -13.60 10.56 14.83
N GLU A 107 -12.43 11.14 15.13
CA GLU A 107 -12.29 12.23 16.08
C GLU A 107 -12.97 13.52 15.61
N LEU A 108 -12.84 13.86 14.32
CA LEU A 108 -13.48 15.03 13.73
C LEU A 108 -15.01 14.89 13.73
N ASP A 109 -15.53 13.72 13.35
CA ASP A 109 -16.96 13.43 13.38
C ASP A 109 -17.52 13.53 14.80
N TYR A 110 -16.79 13.01 15.80
CA TYR A 110 -17.15 13.15 17.21
C TYR A 110 -17.23 14.63 17.63
N ARG A 111 -16.18 15.41 17.37
CA ARG A 111 -16.12 16.84 17.74
C ARG A 111 -17.19 17.67 17.05
N ILE A 112 -17.41 17.45 15.76
CA ILE A 112 -18.46 18.12 14.98
C ILE A 112 -19.82 17.84 15.60
N ARG A 113 -20.12 16.57 15.91
CA ARG A 113 -21.39 16.19 16.54
C ARG A 113 -21.56 16.86 17.91
N THR A 114 -20.57 16.76 18.79
CA THR A 114 -20.64 17.37 20.13
C THR A 114 -20.80 18.89 20.06
N LEU A 115 -20.13 19.56 19.12
CA LEU A 115 -20.28 21.00 18.94
C LEU A 115 -21.67 21.37 18.44
N LYS A 116 -22.23 20.61 17.48
CA LYS A 116 -23.60 20.79 17.00
C LYS A 116 -24.63 20.61 18.13
N GLU A 117 -24.42 19.62 19.00
CA GLU A 117 -25.26 19.37 20.18
C GLU A 117 -25.21 20.53 21.20
N GLN A 118 -24.05 21.20 21.35
CA GLN A 118 -23.89 22.35 22.23
C GLN A 118 -24.46 23.66 21.67
N MET A 119 -24.77 23.70 20.38
CA MET A 119 -25.37 24.85 19.68
C MET A 119 -26.90 24.78 19.62
N LEU A 120 -27.50 23.63 19.99
CA LEU A 120 -28.94 23.42 20.15
C LEU A 120 -29.42 23.95 21.51
#